data_AF-A0A4Q6BKW0-F1
#
_entry.id   AF-A0A4Q6BKW0-F1
#
_cell.length_a   1.000
_cell.length_b   1.000
_cell.length_c   1.000
_cell.angle_alpha   90.00
_cell.angle_beta   90.00
_cell.angle_gamma   90.00
#
_symmetry.space_group_name_H-M   'P 1'
#
loop_
_entity.id
_entity.type
_entity.pdbx_description
1 polymer ?
#
loop_
_entity_poly.entity_id
_entity_poly.type
_entity_poly.pdbx_seq_one_letter_code
_entity_poly.pdbx_strand_id
1 'polypeptide(L)'
;LVSKKQVDGIFRYSLSCNPDVTLDVADLYRESAKPLLLIGVVHPDLPFVGGEAEVPADFFSAILETSEIKHPLFALPRMPISLEDHMIGFYSSLLVEDGGTLQIGIGSLSDAIVSSLVVRQEDSRYYHGLFEKQQFKFVDQVGMRDLHTARLETGLYGLTEMLTDGFMHLRRANILRRYVTDEASGNRTFVHGSFYLGSKDFYRWLRELKGDEARGLRMTRVSKVNDLYDPNETLLRKQRIKARFFNTTMQASLLGEASSETLPDGKVISGVGGQYNFVAMANELKGARSILMLRSVRIGKNGKSVSNIVWRPGHLTIPRHSRDLVITEYGIADLRGRSDEECIRRMLNITDSRFQSQLLAEAKASGKVSHDYKIPAQFCDNTPASLK
;
A
#
# COMPACT_ATOMS: atom_id res chain seq x y z
N LEU A 1 -10.23 -20.06 -8.55
CA LEU A 1 -10.06 -21.14 -7.55
C LEU A 1 -10.94 -20.83 -6.35
N VAL A 2 -11.47 -21.83 -5.66
CA VAL A 2 -12.31 -21.65 -4.48
C VAL A 2 -11.90 -22.63 -3.40
N SER A 3 -12.20 -22.32 -2.15
CA SER A 3 -12.04 -23.25 -1.04
C SER A 3 -13.39 -23.78 -0.59
N LYS A 4 -13.37 -24.96 0.03
CA LYS A 4 -14.55 -25.70 0.46
C LYS A 4 -14.39 -26.12 1.91
N LYS A 5 -15.46 -26.02 2.68
CA LYS A 5 -15.51 -26.51 4.07
C LYS A 5 -16.85 -27.18 4.32
N GLN A 6 -16.88 -28.20 5.17
CA GLN A 6 -18.11 -28.79 5.68
C GLN A 6 -18.40 -28.23 7.08
N VAL A 7 -19.61 -27.70 7.28
CA VAL A 7 -20.11 -27.19 8.57
C VAL A 7 -21.48 -27.80 8.78
N ASP A 8 -21.66 -28.53 9.88
CA ASP A 8 -22.92 -29.19 10.24
C ASP A 8 -23.50 -30.07 9.11
N GLY A 9 -22.62 -30.80 8.42
CA GLY A 9 -22.98 -31.66 7.29
C GLY A 9 -23.17 -30.93 5.95
N ILE A 10 -23.26 -29.60 5.95
CA ILE A 10 -23.50 -28.78 4.75
C ILE A 10 -22.17 -28.27 4.20
N PHE A 11 -21.98 -28.42 2.88
CA PHE A 11 -20.84 -27.83 2.19
C PHE A 11 -21.03 -26.34 1.98
N ARG A 12 -19.99 -25.58 2.34
CA ARG A 12 -19.88 -24.14 2.10
C ARG A 12 -18.66 -23.86 1.24
N TYR A 13 -18.77 -22.83 0.42
CA TYR A 13 -17.72 -22.43 -0.52
C TYR A 13 -17.25 -21.02 -0.22
N SER A 14 -15.97 -20.76 -0.49
CA SER A 14 -15.39 -19.43 -0.33
C SER A 14 -14.59 -19.07 -1.57
N LEU A 15 -14.83 -17.85 -2.06
CA LEU A 15 -14.02 -17.19 -3.08
C LEU A 15 -12.60 -16.93 -2.59
N SER A 16 -12.37 -16.98 -1.28
CA SER A 16 -11.04 -16.96 -0.68
C SER A 16 -10.28 -15.68 -1.04
N CYS A 17 -9.27 -15.76 -1.92
CA CYS A 17 -8.54 -14.62 -2.45
C CYS A 17 -9.18 -13.97 -3.68
N ASN A 18 -10.37 -14.37 -4.11
CA ASN A 18 -11.01 -13.91 -5.34
C ASN A 18 -12.40 -13.24 -5.17
N PRO A 19 -12.77 -12.57 -4.05
CA PRO A 19 -13.99 -11.79 -4.05
C PRO A 19 -13.90 -10.51 -4.89
N ASP A 20 -12.73 -9.86 -4.89
CA ASP A 20 -12.27 -8.78 -5.78
C ASP A 20 -13.30 -8.16 -6.74
N VAL A 21 -13.14 -8.32 -8.05
CA VAL A 21 -14.11 -7.96 -9.08
C VAL A 21 -15.17 -9.03 -9.24
N THR A 22 -14.95 -10.25 -8.73
CA THR A 22 -15.84 -11.39 -8.94
C THR A 22 -17.25 -11.12 -8.41
N LEU A 23 -17.37 -10.55 -7.21
CA LEU A 23 -18.66 -10.19 -6.62
C LEU A 23 -19.34 -9.05 -7.40
N ASP A 24 -18.59 -8.02 -7.78
CA ASP A 24 -19.11 -6.88 -8.54
C ASP A 24 -19.61 -7.31 -9.93
N VAL A 25 -18.86 -8.15 -10.64
CA VAL A 25 -19.24 -8.70 -11.94
C VAL A 25 -20.48 -9.59 -11.81
N ALA A 26 -20.55 -10.43 -10.78
CA ALA A 26 -21.72 -11.29 -10.55
C ALA A 26 -23.01 -10.47 -10.34
N ASP A 27 -22.94 -9.37 -9.58
CA ASP A 27 -24.07 -8.49 -9.35
C ASP A 27 -24.49 -7.76 -10.64
N LEU A 28 -23.53 -7.20 -11.40
CA LEU A 28 -23.80 -6.51 -12.67
C LEU A 28 -24.47 -7.42 -13.71
N TYR A 29 -24.07 -8.70 -13.80
CA TYR A 29 -24.70 -9.66 -14.71
C TYR A 29 -26.10 -10.05 -14.25
N ARG A 30 -26.31 -10.21 -12.93
CA ARG A 30 -27.62 -10.49 -12.34
C ARG A 30 -28.60 -9.35 -12.62
N GLU A 31 -28.17 -8.10 -12.41
CA GLU A 31 -28.99 -6.90 -12.63
C GLU A 31 -29.32 -6.67 -14.11
N SER A 32 -28.36 -6.94 -15.00
CA SER A 32 -28.57 -6.82 -16.45
C SER A 32 -29.28 -8.03 -17.09
N ALA A 33 -29.66 -9.03 -16.30
CA ALA A 33 -30.24 -10.30 -16.74
C ALA A 33 -29.41 -11.00 -17.84
N LYS A 34 -28.09 -10.75 -17.88
CA LYS A 34 -27.19 -11.39 -18.83
C LYS A 34 -26.73 -12.75 -18.28
N PRO A 35 -26.62 -13.77 -19.12
CA PRO A 35 -26.12 -15.07 -18.67
C PRO A 35 -24.66 -14.93 -18.22
N LEU A 36 -24.34 -15.50 -17.06
CA LEU A 36 -22.99 -15.60 -16.51
C LEU A 36 -22.69 -17.06 -16.17
N LEU A 37 -21.57 -17.57 -16.70
CA LEU A 37 -21.06 -18.90 -16.36
C LEU A 37 -19.91 -18.77 -15.36
N LEU A 38 -20.12 -19.21 -14.12
CA LEU A 38 -19.09 -19.23 -13.08
C LEU A 38 -18.72 -20.66 -12.73
N ILE A 39 -17.44 -21.02 -12.90
CA ILE A 39 -16.93 -22.35 -12.57
C ILE A 39 -16.03 -22.26 -11.34
N GLY A 40 -16.46 -22.86 -10.24
CA GLY A 40 -15.66 -22.99 -9.03
C GLY A 40 -14.68 -24.15 -9.18
N VAL A 41 -13.37 -23.92 -9.01
CA VAL A 41 -12.37 -25.01 -8.99
C VAL A 41 -11.83 -25.13 -7.57
N VAL A 42 -12.20 -26.21 -6.88
CA VAL A 42 -11.83 -26.43 -5.47
C VAL A 42 -10.36 -26.76 -5.36
N HIS A 43 -9.61 -25.98 -4.59
CA HIS A 43 -8.19 -26.25 -4.31
C HIS A 43 -8.00 -26.63 -2.83
N PRO A 44 -7.38 -27.78 -2.52
CA PRO A 44 -7.30 -28.30 -1.15
C PRO A 44 -6.52 -27.38 -0.19
N ASP A 45 -5.45 -26.74 -0.68
CA ASP A 45 -4.62 -25.86 0.15
C ASP A 45 -5.15 -24.42 0.26
N LEU A 46 -6.18 -24.04 -0.49
CA LEU A 46 -6.67 -22.67 -0.53
C LEU A 46 -7.42 -22.34 0.77
N PRO A 47 -7.04 -21.29 1.52
CA PRO A 47 -7.69 -20.98 2.79
C PRO A 47 -9.18 -20.67 2.64
N PHE A 48 -9.98 -21.12 3.61
CA PHE A 48 -11.38 -20.76 3.71
C PHE A 48 -11.54 -19.43 4.45
N VAL A 49 -12.00 -18.40 3.75
CA VAL A 49 -12.29 -17.08 4.32
C VAL A 49 -13.80 -16.87 4.35
N GLY A 50 -14.35 -16.62 5.54
CA GLY A 50 -15.79 -16.41 5.72
C GLY A 50 -16.25 -14.98 5.41
N GLY A 51 -17.54 -14.70 5.58
CA GLY A 51 -18.11 -13.37 5.34
C GLY A 51 -18.49 -13.18 3.89
N GLU A 52 -18.18 -12.02 3.32
CA GLU A 52 -18.54 -11.70 1.93
C GLU A 52 -17.86 -12.60 0.89
N ALA A 53 -16.72 -13.21 1.24
CA ALA A 53 -16.08 -14.23 0.40
C ALA A 53 -16.81 -15.58 0.43
N GLU A 54 -17.65 -15.86 1.43
CA GLU A 54 -18.42 -17.10 1.54
C GLU A 54 -19.66 -17.02 0.66
N VAL A 55 -19.80 -17.97 -0.26
CA VAL A 55 -20.88 -18.00 -1.25
C VAL A 55 -21.59 -19.36 -1.23
N PRO A 56 -22.90 -19.40 -1.53
CA PRO A 56 -23.63 -20.65 -1.65
C PRO A 56 -23.17 -21.43 -2.89
N ALA A 57 -23.51 -22.72 -2.95
CA ALA A 57 -23.10 -23.60 -4.06
C ALA A 57 -23.68 -23.16 -5.41
N ASP A 58 -24.90 -22.61 -5.41
CA ASP A 58 -25.61 -22.09 -6.59
C ASP A 58 -25.06 -20.74 -7.09
N PHE A 59 -24.09 -20.15 -6.40
CA PHE A 59 -23.27 -19.07 -6.95
C PHE A 59 -22.48 -19.54 -8.19
N PHE A 60 -22.13 -20.82 -8.25
CA PHE A 60 -21.41 -21.41 -9.37
C PHE A 60 -22.37 -22.17 -10.30
N SER A 61 -22.19 -21.99 -11.59
CA SER A 61 -22.85 -22.81 -12.61
C SER A 61 -22.34 -24.25 -12.62
N ALA A 62 -21.09 -24.46 -12.21
CA ALA A 62 -20.49 -25.78 -12.00
C ALA A 62 -19.35 -25.69 -10.98
N ILE A 63 -19.10 -26.80 -10.26
CA ILE A 63 -17.98 -26.91 -9.32
C ILE A 63 -17.13 -28.12 -9.73
N LEU A 64 -15.84 -27.88 -10.00
CA LEU A 64 -14.84 -28.89 -10.28
C LEU A 64 -14.07 -29.20 -9.00
N GLU A 65 -14.18 -30.44 -8.54
CA GLU A 65 -13.43 -31.00 -7.42
C GLU A 65 -12.78 -32.31 -7.89
N THR A 66 -11.46 -32.34 -7.91
CA THR A 66 -10.69 -33.49 -8.41
C THR A 66 -9.40 -33.66 -7.62
N SER A 67 -9.00 -34.91 -7.41
CA SER A 67 -7.71 -35.27 -6.81
C SER A 67 -6.51 -35.02 -7.75
N GLU A 68 -6.76 -34.62 -9.00
CA GLU A 68 -5.71 -34.33 -9.99
C GLU A 68 -4.99 -32.99 -9.75
N ILE A 69 -5.58 -32.08 -8.96
CA ILE A 69 -4.94 -30.80 -8.60
C ILE A 69 -3.78 -31.09 -7.64
N LYS A 70 -2.56 -31.12 -8.20
CA LYS A 70 -1.30 -31.37 -7.47
C LYS A 70 -0.35 -30.18 -7.47
N HIS A 71 -0.69 -29.10 -8.18
CA HIS A 71 0.17 -27.92 -8.22
C HIS A 71 0.08 -27.14 -6.90
N PRO A 72 1.18 -26.57 -6.39
CA PRO A 72 1.11 -25.70 -5.23
C PRO A 72 0.37 -24.40 -5.58
N LEU A 73 -0.15 -23.72 -4.55
CA LEU A 73 -0.57 -22.33 -4.69
C LEU A 73 0.65 -21.47 -5.06
N PHE A 74 0.42 -20.51 -5.96
CA PHE A 74 1.45 -19.53 -6.33
C PHE A 74 1.88 -18.73 -5.09
N ALA A 75 3.17 -18.47 -4.96
CA ALA A 75 3.73 -17.67 -3.88
C ALA A 75 4.67 -16.60 -4.46
N LEU A 76 4.57 -15.37 -3.96
CA LEU A 76 5.40 -14.28 -4.44
C LEU A 76 6.88 -14.50 -4.05
N PRO A 77 7.84 -14.29 -4.98
CA PRO A 77 9.24 -14.26 -4.62
C PRO A 77 9.50 -13.07 -3.68
N ARG A 78 10.25 -13.31 -2.60
CA ARG A 78 10.67 -12.26 -1.67
C ARG A 78 12.08 -11.83 -1.97
N MET A 79 12.27 -10.53 -2.13
CA MET A 79 13.58 -9.92 -2.26
C MET A 79 14.06 -9.45 -0.89
N PRO A 80 15.37 -9.45 -0.62
CA PRO A 80 15.91 -8.81 0.56
C PRO A 80 15.56 -7.33 0.58
N ILE A 81 15.34 -6.79 1.78
CA ILE A 81 15.13 -5.36 1.99
C ILE A 81 16.50 -4.69 1.92
N SER A 82 16.70 -3.77 0.97
CA SER A 82 17.95 -3.01 0.89
C SER A 82 18.03 -1.93 1.97
N LEU A 83 19.19 -1.31 2.14
CA LEU A 83 19.34 -0.19 3.08
C LEU A 83 18.42 0.99 2.69
N GLU A 84 18.33 1.31 1.40
CA GLU A 84 17.41 2.33 0.87
C GLU A 84 15.96 2.03 1.26
N ASP A 85 15.54 0.77 1.12
CA ASP A 85 14.19 0.36 1.49
C ASP A 85 13.96 0.46 2.98
N HIS A 86 14.95 0.09 3.82
CA HIS A 86 14.87 0.28 5.26
C HIS A 86 14.72 1.74 5.64
N MET A 87 15.43 2.66 4.98
CA MET A 87 15.27 4.10 5.22
C MET A 87 13.87 4.58 4.81
N ILE A 88 13.39 4.18 3.63
CA ILE A 88 12.02 4.51 3.17
C ILE A 88 10.98 3.94 4.13
N GLY A 89 11.13 2.69 4.54
CA GLY A 89 10.25 2.02 5.50
C GLY A 89 10.24 2.71 6.86
N PHE A 90 11.40 3.17 7.34
CA PHE A 90 11.51 3.94 8.57
C PHE A 90 10.76 5.26 8.47
N TYR A 91 10.97 6.05 7.41
CA TYR A 91 10.26 7.32 7.20
C TYR A 91 8.75 7.12 7.06
N SER A 92 8.33 6.11 6.29
CA SER A 92 6.93 5.74 6.16
C SER A 92 6.30 5.38 7.51
N SER A 93 7.03 4.65 8.36
CA SER A 93 6.53 4.24 9.68
C SER A 93 6.32 5.41 10.65
N LEU A 94 7.02 6.54 10.47
CA LEU A 94 6.81 7.76 11.25
C LEU A 94 5.47 8.41 10.93
N LEU A 95 4.95 8.25 9.72
CA LEU A 95 3.66 8.82 9.33
C LEU A 95 2.48 8.02 9.88
N VAL A 96 2.71 6.80 10.37
CA VAL A 96 1.63 5.94 10.87
C VAL A 96 1.19 6.37 12.25
N GLU A 97 -0.07 6.77 12.36
CA GLU A 97 -0.66 7.25 13.61
C GLU A 97 -1.43 6.13 14.35
N ASP A 98 -1.32 6.09 15.68
CA ASP A 98 -2.07 5.12 16.48
C ASP A 98 -3.59 5.31 16.35
N GLY A 99 -4.30 4.18 16.31
CA GLY A 99 -5.72 4.13 16.04
C GLY A 99 -6.09 4.41 14.58
N GLY A 100 -5.11 4.51 13.66
CA GLY A 100 -5.30 4.85 12.26
C GLY A 100 -5.43 3.67 11.29
N THR A 101 -5.91 3.93 10.08
CA THR A 101 -6.12 2.91 9.04
C THR A 101 -4.87 2.76 8.17
N LEU A 102 -4.50 1.53 7.84
CA LEU A 102 -3.30 1.23 7.06
C LEU A 102 -3.65 0.51 5.75
N GLN A 103 -3.17 1.06 4.65
CA GLN A 103 -3.02 0.36 3.37
C GLN A 103 -1.56 0.33 2.98
N ILE A 104 -1.05 -0.85 2.65
CA ILE A 104 0.29 -1.06 2.08
C ILE A 104 0.16 -2.05 0.92
N GLY A 105 1.06 -1.92 -0.06
CA GLY A 105 1.11 -2.82 -1.20
C GLY A 105 1.99 -4.05 -0.97
N ILE A 106 2.71 -4.43 -2.02
CA ILE A 106 3.63 -5.57 -2.02
C ILE A 106 5.09 -5.13 -2.16
N GLY A 107 6.00 -6.10 -2.12
CA GLY A 107 7.42 -5.91 -2.38
C GLY A 107 8.21 -5.36 -1.19
N SER A 108 9.52 -5.20 -1.40
CA SER A 108 10.49 -4.90 -0.35
C SER A 108 10.23 -3.57 0.38
N LEU A 109 9.66 -2.57 -0.30
CA LEU A 109 9.27 -1.30 0.33
C LEU A 109 8.14 -1.48 1.34
N SER A 110 7.11 -2.27 1.00
CA SER A 110 6.01 -2.57 1.92
C SER A 110 6.50 -3.43 3.10
N ASP A 111 7.39 -4.39 2.83
CA ASP A 111 8.05 -5.19 3.86
C ASP A 111 8.89 -4.32 4.82
N ALA A 112 9.53 -3.26 4.31
CA ALA A 112 10.32 -2.34 5.12
C ALA A 112 9.45 -1.47 6.06
N ILE A 113 8.25 -1.05 5.61
CA ILE A 113 7.27 -0.39 6.49
C ILE A 113 6.91 -1.33 7.64
N VAL A 114 6.56 -2.58 7.31
CA VAL A 114 6.17 -3.59 8.31
C VAL A 114 7.30 -3.83 9.30
N SER A 115 8.53 -4.03 8.81
CA SER A 115 9.72 -4.20 9.65
C SER A 115 9.91 -3.02 10.60
N SER A 116 9.80 -1.79 10.11
CA SER A 116 9.96 -0.58 10.92
C SER A 116 8.86 -0.41 11.96
N LEU A 117 7.61 -0.75 11.62
CA LEU A 117 6.49 -0.73 12.56
C LEU A 117 6.62 -1.80 13.65
N VAL A 118 7.11 -2.99 13.30
CA VAL A 118 7.39 -4.07 14.26
C VAL A 118 8.48 -3.61 15.24
N VAL A 119 9.58 -3.03 14.75
CA VAL A 119 10.63 -2.47 15.61
C VAL A 119 10.08 -1.34 16.50
N ARG A 120 9.28 -0.42 15.95
CA ARG A 120 8.61 0.64 16.71
C ARG A 120 7.76 0.08 17.86
N GLN A 121 7.07 -1.03 17.61
CA GLN A 121 6.21 -1.68 18.58
C GLN A 121 6.99 -2.49 19.62
N GLU A 122 7.97 -3.30 19.20
CA GLU A 122 8.66 -4.26 20.06
C GLU A 122 9.83 -3.60 20.81
N ASP A 123 10.65 -2.80 20.14
CA ASP A 123 11.82 -2.10 20.70
C ASP A 123 11.72 -0.58 20.48
N SER A 124 10.80 0.04 21.22
CA SER A 124 10.55 1.47 21.10
C SER A 124 11.77 2.32 21.49
N ARG A 125 12.67 1.84 22.36
CA ARG A 125 13.89 2.58 22.72
C ARG A 125 14.85 2.65 21.54
N TYR A 126 15.10 1.51 20.88
CA TYR A 126 15.93 1.48 19.69
C TYR A 126 15.32 2.34 18.57
N TYR A 127 14.00 2.24 18.34
CA TYR A 127 13.30 3.04 17.35
C TYR A 127 13.43 4.56 17.60
N HIS A 128 13.26 5.02 18.85
CA HIS A 128 13.46 6.42 19.20
C HIS A 128 14.92 6.85 19.01
N GLY A 129 15.88 5.99 19.35
CA GLY A 129 17.30 6.25 19.09
C GLY A 129 17.64 6.40 17.61
N LEU A 130 16.96 5.65 16.72
CA LEU A 130 17.06 5.87 15.27
C LEU A 130 16.50 7.22 14.86
N PHE A 131 15.32 7.59 15.38
CA PHE A 131 14.72 8.89 15.10
C PHE A 131 15.63 10.05 15.52
N GLU A 132 16.19 10.01 16.74
CA GLU A 132 17.11 11.03 17.24
C GLU A 132 18.37 11.19 16.38
N LYS A 133 18.98 10.08 15.94
CA LYS A 133 20.16 10.12 15.06
C LYS A 133 19.88 10.73 13.69
N GLN A 134 18.64 10.62 13.23
CA GLN A 134 18.22 11.03 11.88
C GLN A 134 17.62 12.45 11.86
N GLN A 135 17.35 13.08 13.01
CA GLN A 135 16.54 14.30 13.22
C GLN A 135 16.71 15.48 12.22
N PHE A 136 17.84 15.60 11.53
CA PHE A 136 18.18 16.79 10.74
C PHE A 136 17.62 16.85 9.30
N LYS A 137 17.21 15.72 8.68
CA LYS A 137 16.74 15.76 7.28
C LYS A 137 15.22 15.94 7.11
N PHE A 138 14.42 15.66 8.15
CA PHE A 138 12.97 15.43 8.01
C PHE A 138 12.10 16.61 8.43
N VAL A 139 12.49 17.32 9.49
CA VAL A 139 11.66 18.34 10.16
C VAL A 139 11.36 19.55 9.27
N ASP A 140 12.27 19.90 8.36
CA ASP A 140 12.07 20.99 7.40
C ASP A 140 11.17 20.58 6.22
N GLN A 141 11.02 19.28 5.97
CA GLN A 141 10.29 18.75 4.81
C GLN A 141 8.85 18.32 5.14
N VAL A 142 8.55 18.02 6.41
CA VAL A 142 7.22 17.69 6.93
C VAL A 142 7.04 18.40 8.26
N GLY A 143 5.90 19.06 8.47
CA GLY A 143 5.62 19.67 9.77
C GLY A 143 5.68 18.62 10.89
N MET A 144 6.40 18.89 11.98
CA MET A 144 6.61 17.94 13.11
C MET A 144 5.32 17.33 13.68
N ARG A 145 4.16 17.97 13.46
CA ARG A 145 2.86 17.54 13.97
C ARG A 145 2.37 16.21 13.41
N ASP A 146 2.95 15.75 12.29
CA ASP A 146 2.50 14.54 11.57
C ASP A 146 3.47 13.35 11.69
N LEU A 147 4.50 13.44 12.56
CA LEU A 147 5.46 12.36 12.81
C LEU A 147 5.21 11.70 14.18
N HIS A 148 5.21 10.37 14.21
CA HIS A 148 4.84 9.57 15.37
C HIS A 148 5.90 8.51 15.68
N THR A 149 6.42 8.53 16.91
CA THR A 149 7.44 7.57 17.38
C THR A 149 6.94 6.64 18.47
N ALA A 150 5.86 7.03 19.18
CA ALA A 150 5.25 6.23 20.24
C ALA A 150 4.69 4.90 19.72
N ARG A 151 4.56 3.91 20.60
CA ARG A 151 3.92 2.62 20.28
C ARG A 151 2.46 2.79 19.82
N LEU A 152 1.95 1.75 19.15
CA LEU A 152 0.58 1.71 18.65
C LEU A 152 -0.33 1.04 19.69
N GLU A 153 -0.70 1.81 20.72
CA GLU A 153 -1.48 1.33 21.88
C GLU A 153 -2.90 0.91 21.52
N THR A 154 -3.59 1.67 20.68
CA THR A 154 -4.89 1.27 20.11
C THR A 154 -4.71 0.23 19.01
N GLY A 155 -3.60 0.32 18.29
CA GLY A 155 -3.33 -0.48 17.10
C GLY A 155 -3.99 0.07 15.84
N LEU A 156 -3.82 -0.66 14.75
CA LEU A 156 -4.27 -0.29 13.41
C LEU A 156 -5.41 -1.20 12.94
N TYR A 157 -6.22 -0.64 12.06
CA TYR A 157 -7.18 -1.37 11.21
C TYR A 157 -6.59 -1.44 9.81
N GLY A 158 -6.55 -2.63 9.23
CA GLY A 158 -6.08 -2.84 7.86
C GLY A 158 -7.20 -2.63 6.85
N LEU A 159 -6.95 -1.83 5.82
CA LEU A 159 -7.77 -1.74 4.63
C LEU A 159 -6.82 -1.75 3.45
N THR A 160 -6.78 -2.84 2.70
CA THR A 160 -5.82 -2.97 1.59
C THR A 160 -6.45 -3.68 0.41
N GLU A 161 -6.16 -3.25 -0.81
CA GLU A 161 -6.57 -4.02 -2.00
C GLU A 161 -6.00 -5.45 -1.91
N MET A 162 -4.69 -5.54 -1.73
CA MET A 162 -3.97 -6.81 -1.66
C MET A 162 -3.46 -7.08 -0.25
N LEU A 163 -3.94 -8.15 0.37
CA LEU A 163 -3.44 -8.63 1.66
C LEU A 163 -2.24 -9.56 1.45
N THR A 164 -1.17 -9.34 2.23
CA THR A 164 0.10 -10.06 2.13
C THR A 164 0.65 -10.49 3.49
N ASP A 165 1.78 -11.20 3.48
CA ASP A 165 2.58 -11.56 4.67
C ASP A 165 2.80 -10.40 5.64
N GLY A 166 2.93 -9.17 5.15
CA GLY A 166 3.11 -7.98 5.98
C GLY A 166 2.04 -7.86 7.06
N PHE A 167 0.76 -8.09 6.73
CA PHE A 167 -0.35 -8.02 7.68
C PHE A 167 -0.34 -9.17 8.68
N MET A 168 0.13 -10.36 8.30
CA MET A 168 0.37 -11.46 9.24
C MET A 168 1.42 -11.05 10.28
N HIS A 169 2.54 -10.43 9.86
CA HIS A 169 3.58 -9.97 10.77
C HIS A 169 3.08 -8.84 11.68
N LEU A 170 2.33 -7.87 11.15
CA LEU A 170 1.70 -6.81 11.96
C LEU A 170 0.70 -7.38 12.98
N ARG A 171 -0.04 -8.43 12.61
CA ARG A 171 -0.95 -9.11 13.52
C ARG A 171 -0.20 -9.82 14.65
N ARG A 172 0.87 -10.56 14.33
CA ARG A 172 1.73 -11.24 15.31
C ARG A 172 2.42 -10.26 16.28
N ALA A 173 2.82 -9.09 15.79
CA ALA A 173 3.41 -8.02 16.61
C ALA A 173 2.37 -7.22 17.42
N ASN A 174 1.10 -7.64 17.44
CA ASN A 174 0.00 -6.97 18.15
C ASN A 174 -0.26 -5.52 17.68
N ILE A 175 0.05 -5.22 16.42
CA ILE A 175 -0.19 -3.92 15.79
C ILE A 175 -1.57 -3.90 15.13
N LEU A 176 -1.91 -4.96 14.38
CA LEU A 176 -3.19 -5.07 13.68
C LEU A 176 -4.28 -5.58 14.63
N ARG A 177 -4.79 -4.68 15.48
CA ARG A 177 -5.75 -4.99 16.56
C ARG A 177 -6.88 -3.99 16.75
N ARG A 178 -6.96 -2.93 15.94
CA ARG A 178 -8.14 -2.05 15.95
C ARG A 178 -9.23 -2.70 15.12
N TYR A 179 -10.34 -3.03 15.76
CA TYR A 179 -11.51 -3.59 15.10
C TYR A 179 -12.48 -2.48 14.68
N VAL A 180 -13.06 -2.63 13.51
CA VAL A 180 -14.22 -1.88 13.04
C VAL A 180 -15.44 -2.81 13.02
N THR A 181 -16.63 -2.24 13.19
CA THR A 181 -17.88 -3.02 13.26
C THR A 181 -18.73 -2.74 12.01
N ASP A 182 -19.19 -3.81 11.38
CA ASP A 182 -20.22 -3.75 10.34
C ASP A 182 -21.59 -3.53 10.99
N GLU A 183 -22.31 -2.47 10.61
CA GLU A 183 -23.57 -2.08 11.26
C GLU A 183 -24.69 -3.11 11.05
N ALA A 184 -24.75 -3.74 9.86
CA ALA A 184 -25.82 -4.68 9.52
C ALA A 184 -25.66 -6.03 10.24
N SER A 185 -24.42 -6.54 10.31
CA SER A 185 -24.14 -7.88 10.85
C SER A 185 -23.58 -7.88 12.28
N GLY A 186 -23.15 -6.73 12.80
CA GLY A 186 -22.43 -6.62 14.08
C GLY A 186 -21.03 -7.24 14.07
N ASN A 187 -20.56 -7.72 12.90
CA ASN A 187 -19.27 -8.37 12.78
C ASN A 187 -18.13 -7.39 13.04
N ARG A 188 -17.13 -7.83 13.81
CA ARG A 188 -15.92 -7.06 14.10
C ARG A 188 -14.78 -7.51 13.18
N THR A 189 -14.15 -6.57 12.49
CA THR A 189 -13.11 -6.81 11.51
C THR A 189 -11.85 -5.98 11.83
N PHE A 190 -10.69 -6.61 11.90
CA PHE A 190 -9.40 -5.92 12.04
C PHE A 190 -8.70 -5.70 10.70
N VAL A 191 -9.09 -6.42 9.65
CA VAL A 191 -8.59 -6.18 8.29
C VAL A 191 -9.62 -6.51 7.22
N HIS A 192 -9.81 -5.58 6.30
CA HIS A 192 -10.46 -5.82 5.02
C HIS A 192 -9.44 -5.82 3.89
N GLY A 193 -9.64 -6.70 2.92
CA GLY A 193 -9.01 -6.58 1.62
C GLY A 193 -9.80 -7.23 0.50
N SER A 194 -9.38 -7.02 -0.75
CA SER A 194 -10.15 -7.50 -1.91
C SER A 194 -9.61 -8.81 -2.48
N PHE A 195 -8.30 -9.00 -2.41
CA PHE A 195 -7.65 -10.28 -2.68
C PHE A 195 -6.40 -10.44 -1.82
N TYR A 196 -5.76 -11.61 -1.89
CA TYR A 196 -4.51 -11.86 -1.19
C TYR A 196 -3.57 -12.76 -1.97
N LEU A 197 -2.28 -12.58 -1.72
CA LEU A 197 -1.21 -13.41 -2.23
C LEU A 197 -0.02 -13.30 -1.29
N GLY A 198 0.66 -14.40 -1.03
CA GLY A 198 1.76 -14.39 -0.08
C GLY A 198 2.59 -15.64 -0.12
N SER A 199 3.42 -15.82 0.91
CA SER A 199 4.23 -17.01 1.07
C SER A 199 3.39 -18.23 1.50
N LYS A 200 4.02 -19.41 1.46
CA LYS A 200 3.43 -20.63 2.05
C LYS A 200 3.11 -20.48 3.54
N ASP A 201 3.88 -19.69 4.28
CA ASP A 201 3.64 -19.43 5.69
C ASP A 201 2.44 -18.50 5.90
N PHE A 202 2.24 -17.54 5.01
CA PHE A 202 1.03 -16.72 5.00
C PHE A 202 -0.23 -17.55 4.72
N TYR A 203 -0.20 -18.43 3.71
CA TYR A 203 -1.32 -19.35 3.45
C TYR A 203 -1.58 -20.28 4.64
N ARG A 204 -0.53 -20.77 5.31
CA ARG A 204 -0.68 -21.59 6.52
C ARG A 204 -1.32 -20.80 7.65
N TRP A 205 -0.84 -19.59 7.91
CA TRP A 205 -1.39 -18.72 8.93
C TRP A 205 -2.89 -18.47 8.72
N LEU A 206 -3.33 -18.17 7.49
CA LEU A 206 -4.74 -17.99 7.17
C LEU A 206 -5.58 -19.24 7.49
N ARG A 207 -5.09 -20.45 7.21
CA ARG A 207 -5.80 -21.71 7.53
C ARG A 207 -5.85 -22.00 9.03
N GLU A 208 -4.88 -21.49 9.79
CA GLU A 208 -4.77 -21.73 11.23
C GLU A 208 -5.62 -20.75 12.07
N LEU A 209 -6.13 -19.66 11.48
CA LEU A 209 -7.03 -18.73 12.14
C LEU A 209 -8.31 -19.42 12.63
N LYS A 210 -8.72 -19.12 13.87
CA LYS A 210 -9.92 -19.69 14.51
C LYS A 210 -10.75 -18.62 15.23
N GLY A 211 -12.01 -18.95 15.49
CA GLY A 211 -12.90 -18.12 16.33
C GLY A 211 -13.03 -16.68 15.85
N ASP A 212 -12.92 -15.73 16.78
CA ASP A 212 -13.01 -14.30 16.50
C ASP A 212 -11.90 -13.78 15.59
N GLU A 213 -10.73 -14.43 15.59
CA GLU A 213 -9.63 -14.00 14.73
C GLU A 213 -9.90 -14.33 13.26
N ALA A 214 -10.42 -15.53 12.99
CA ALA A 214 -10.87 -15.90 11.64
C ALA A 214 -12.02 -14.99 11.16
N ARG A 215 -12.94 -14.60 12.06
CA ARG A 215 -14.01 -13.64 11.76
C ARG A 215 -13.51 -12.21 11.55
N GLY A 216 -12.34 -11.88 12.11
CA GLY A 216 -11.74 -10.57 12.08
C GLY A 216 -11.00 -10.23 10.78
N LEU A 217 -10.76 -11.21 9.91
CA LEU A 217 -10.17 -11.03 8.58
C LEU A 217 -11.25 -11.22 7.52
N ARG A 218 -11.46 -10.21 6.68
CA ARG A 218 -12.52 -10.23 5.66
C ARG A 218 -11.97 -9.93 4.29
N MET A 219 -12.18 -10.86 3.36
CA MET A 219 -12.05 -10.60 1.93
C MET A 219 -13.40 -10.19 1.36
N THR A 220 -13.43 -9.12 0.57
CA THR A 220 -14.65 -8.49 0.04
C THR A 220 -14.40 -7.95 -1.38
N ARG A 221 -15.42 -7.34 -2.00
CA ARG A 221 -15.35 -6.73 -3.33
C ARG A 221 -14.40 -5.54 -3.37
N VAL A 222 -13.79 -5.32 -4.54
CA VAL A 222 -12.85 -4.20 -4.75
C VAL A 222 -13.57 -2.85 -4.68
N SER A 223 -14.82 -2.77 -5.13
CA SER A 223 -15.66 -1.55 -5.03
C SER A 223 -15.82 -1.05 -3.59
N LYS A 224 -15.86 -1.95 -2.60
CA LYS A 224 -15.89 -1.59 -1.18
C LYS A 224 -14.51 -1.19 -0.67
N VAL A 225 -13.44 -1.89 -1.04
CA VAL A 225 -12.10 -1.63 -0.48
C VAL A 225 -11.46 -0.37 -1.06
N ASN A 226 -11.56 -0.20 -2.37
CA ASN A 226 -10.85 0.83 -3.11
C ASN A 226 -11.65 2.13 -3.20
N ASP A 227 -12.96 2.11 -2.96
CA ASP A 227 -13.80 3.28 -3.11
C ASP A 227 -14.47 3.68 -1.78
N LEU A 228 -14.97 4.92 -1.74
CA LEU A 228 -15.91 5.41 -0.73
C LEU A 228 -17.34 5.45 -1.25
N TYR A 229 -17.55 5.40 -2.58
CA TYR A 229 -18.88 5.35 -3.20
C TYR A 229 -19.55 3.98 -2.98
N ASP A 230 -19.99 3.77 -1.75
CA ASP A 230 -20.68 2.58 -1.24
C ASP A 230 -21.99 3.04 -0.56
N PRO A 231 -23.08 2.25 -0.59
CA PRO A 231 -24.30 2.56 0.16
C PRO A 231 -24.07 2.88 1.65
N ASN A 232 -22.99 2.36 2.24
CA ASN A 232 -22.57 2.60 3.62
C ASN A 232 -21.40 3.60 3.73
N GLU A 233 -21.22 4.51 2.78
CA GLU A 233 -20.14 5.50 2.75
C GLU A 233 -19.92 6.19 4.12
N THR A 234 -21.00 6.58 4.80
CA THR A 234 -20.92 7.21 6.12
C THR A 234 -20.21 6.33 7.16
N LEU A 235 -20.49 5.02 7.15
CA LEU A 235 -19.81 4.06 8.01
C LEU A 235 -18.35 3.90 7.59
N LEU A 236 -18.07 3.77 6.30
CA LEU A 236 -16.70 3.65 5.78
C LEU A 236 -15.83 4.84 6.20
N ARG A 237 -16.35 6.07 6.10
CA ARG A 237 -15.64 7.29 6.55
C ARG A 237 -15.36 7.28 8.05
N LYS A 238 -16.29 6.82 8.89
CA LYS A 238 -16.08 6.65 10.35
C LYS A 238 -15.06 5.56 10.67
N GLN A 239 -14.97 4.52 9.85
CA GLN A 239 -14.02 3.43 10.02
C GLN A 239 -12.61 3.78 9.52
N ARG A 240 -12.49 4.61 8.48
CA ARG A 240 -11.23 4.92 7.79
C ARG A 240 -10.57 6.21 8.31
N ILE A 241 -10.38 6.29 9.62
CA ILE A 241 -9.77 7.46 10.26
C ILE A 241 -8.24 7.43 10.20
N LYS A 242 -7.63 8.62 10.18
CA LYS A 242 -6.16 8.81 10.22
C LYS A 242 -5.44 7.92 9.20
N ALA A 243 -6.04 7.75 8.02
CA ALA A 243 -5.61 6.73 7.09
C ALA A 243 -4.25 7.09 6.46
N ARG A 244 -3.41 6.06 6.26
CA ARG A 244 -2.15 6.17 5.52
C ARG A 244 -2.18 5.14 4.40
N PHE A 245 -2.17 5.64 3.17
CA PHE A 245 -2.22 4.83 1.97
C PHE A 245 -0.86 4.87 1.26
N PHE A 246 -0.08 3.80 1.42
CA PHE A 246 1.27 3.71 0.88
C PHE A 246 1.28 2.98 -0.45
N ASN A 247 1.81 3.64 -1.47
CA ASN A 247 1.93 3.09 -2.81
C ASN A 247 3.35 3.28 -3.35
N THR A 248 3.88 2.26 -4.02
CA THR A 248 5.17 2.35 -4.71
C THR A 248 4.95 2.94 -6.10
N THR A 249 5.86 3.80 -6.55
CA THR A 249 5.87 4.33 -7.92
C THR A 249 7.23 4.14 -8.59
N MET A 250 7.27 4.08 -9.92
CA MET A 250 8.52 3.89 -10.66
C MET A 250 9.28 5.21 -10.80
N GLN A 251 8.57 6.30 -11.08
CA GLN A 251 9.15 7.63 -11.21
C GLN A 251 8.21 8.69 -10.64
N ALA A 252 8.79 9.75 -10.07
CA ALA A 252 8.07 10.93 -9.64
C ALA A 252 8.68 12.20 -10.27
N SER A 253 7.85 13.18 -10.61
CA SER A 253 8.32 14.46 -11.15
C SER A 253 8.66 15.45 -10.03
N LEU A 254 9.47 16.47 -10.31
CA LEU A 254 9.69 17.57 -9.36
C LEU A 254 8.39 18.33 -9.01
N LEU A 255 7.33 18.18 -9.82
CA LEU A 255 6.01 18.75 -9.56
C LEU A 255 5.10 17.82 -8.74
N GLY A 256 5.53 16.59 -8.44
CA GLY A 256 4.78 15.60 -7.65
C GLY A 256 3.87 14.69 -8.47
N GLU A 257 4.05 14.63 -9.79
CA GLU A 257 3.36 13.66 -10.66
C GLU A 257 4.04 12.30 -10.56
N ALA A 258 3.31 11.22 -10.80
CA ALA A 258 3.88 9.87 -10.69
C ALA A 258 3.55 8.98 -11.89
N SER A 259 4.47 8.06 -12.19
CA SER A 259 4.37 7.03 -13.22
C SER A 259 4.69 5.68 -12.60
N SER A 260 3.76 4.74 -12.70
CA SER A 260 3.81 3.48 -11.95
C SER A 260 3.66 2.24 -12.82
N GLU A 261 3.19 2.35 -14.06
CA GLU A 261 2.81 1.17 -14.85
C GLU A 261 3.40 1.12 -16.27
N THR A 262 3.70 2.27 -16.89
CA THR A 262 4.15 2.33 -18.30
C THR A 262 5.49 3.05 -18.41
N LEU A 263 6.47 2.41 -19.06
CA LEU A 263 7.77 3.02 -19.37
C LEU A 263 7.63 4.13 -20.43
N PRO A 264 8.60 5.07 -20.53
CA PRO A 264 8.55 6.15 -21.53
C PRO A 264 8.47 5.70 -23.00
N ASP A 265 8.83 4.45 -23.32
CA ASP A 265 8.71 3.86 -24.65
C ASP A 265 7.34 3.22 -24.92
N GLY A 266 6.37 3.40 -24.01
CA GLY A 266 5.02 2.82 -24.08
C GLY A 266 4.94 1.38 -23.61
N LYS A 267 6.04 0.76 -23.17
CA LYS A 267 6.00 -0.61 -22.66
C LYS A 267 5.30 -0.64 -21.30
N VAL A 268 4.17 -1.36 -21.25
CA VAL A 268 3.43 -1.65 -20.02
C VAL A 268 4.19 -2.69 -19.20
N ILE A 269 4.48 -2.35 -17.94
CA ILE A 269 5.18 -3.20 -16.96
C ILE A 269 4.18 -3.81 -15.97
N SER A 270 3.14 -3.06 -15.60
CA SER A 270 2.08 -3.51 -14.69
C SER A 270 0.74 -2.85 -15.07
N GLY A 271 -0.32 -3.12 -14.32
CA GLY A 271 -1.55 -2.32 -14.36
C GLY A 271 -1.50 -1.15 -13.38
N VAL A 272 -2.38 -0.16 -13.57
CA VAL A 272 -2.57 0.95 -12.61
C VAL A 272 -3.05 0.45 -11.24
N GLY A 273 -3.88 -0.61 -11.24
CA GLY A 273 -4.50 -1.15 -10.03
C GLY A 273 -5.32 -0.10 -9.27
N GLY A 274 -5.44 -0.24 -7.95
CA GLY A 274 -6.13 0.71 -7.08
C GLY A 274 -5.33 1.93 -6.64
N GLN A 275 -4.12 2.15 -7.16
CA GLN A 275 -3.24 3.23 -6.70
C GLN A 275 -3.94 4.60 -6.76
N TYR A 276 -4.59 4.91 -7.88
CA TYR A 276 -5.36 6.15 -8.04
C TYR A 276 -6.52 6.22 -7.04
N ASN A 277 -7.22 5.12 -6.80
CA ASN A 277 -8.37 5.09 -5.90
C ASN A 277 -7.98 5.45 -4.46
N PHE A 278 -6.86 4.91 -3.95
CA PHE A 278 -6.37 5.29 -2.62
C PHE A 278 -5.88 6.75 -2.56
N VAL A 279 -5.32 7.28 -3.65
CA VAL A 279 -4.96 8.70 -3.73
C VAL A 279 -6.21 9.60 -3.68
N ALA A 280 -7.25 9.26 -4.43
CA ALA A 280 -8.53 9.97 -4.39
C ALA A 280 -9.16 9.89 -2.99
N MET A 281 -9.21 8.70 -2.41
CA MET A 281 -9.73 8.45 -1.07
C MET A 281 -9.01 9.25 0.02
N ALA A 282 -7.69 9.40 -0.06
CA ALA A 282 -6.91 10.23 0.88
C ALA A 282 -7.26 11.72 0.80
N ASN A 283 -7.69 12.21 -0.37
CA ASN A 283 -8.13 13.59 -0.51
C ASN A 283 -9.52 13.82 0.09
N GLU A 284 -10.38 12.79 0.08
CA GLU A 284 -11.74 12.86 0.60
C GLU A 284 -11.85 12.57 2.12
N LEU A 285 -10.94 11.77 2.68
CA LEU A 285 -10.96 11.43 4.10
C LEU A 285 -10.22 12.47 4.94
N LYS A 286 -10.90 12.98 5.97
CA LYS A 286 -10.31 13.93 6.91
C LYS A 286 -9.11 13.30 7.63
N GLY A 287 -7.95 13.95 7.53
CA GLY A 287 -6.71 13.51 8.17
C GLY A 287 -6.05 12.28 7.52
N ALA A 288 -6.54 11.83 6.36
CA ALA A 288 -5.87 10.81 5.58
C ALA A 288 -4.75 11.42 4.73
N ARG A 289 -3.73 10.61 4.44
CA ARG A 289 -2.60 10.98 3.57
C ARG A 289 -2.38 9.90 2.51
N SER A 290 -2.11 10.35 1.30
CA SER A 290 -1.57 9.53 0.21
C SER A 290 -0.05 9.63 0.22
N ILE A 291 0.63 8.50 0.17
CA ILE A 291 2.09 8.44 0.25
C ILE A 291 2.63 7.64 -0.93
N LEU A 292 3.41 8.29 -1.78
CA LEU A 292 4.14 7.66 -2.86
C LEU A 292 5.59 7.39 -2.44
N MET A 293 6.04 6.15 -2.62
CA MET A 293 7.37 5.71 -2.26
C MET A 293 8.15 5.31 -3.51
N LEU A 294 9.41 5.71 -3.57
CA LEU A 294 10.34 5.28 -4.61
C LEU A 294 11.77 5.39 -4.11
N ARG A 295 12.64 4.50 -4.58
CA ARG A 295 14.09 4.74 -4.46
C ARG A 295 14.44 5.93 -5.33
N SER A 296 15.30 6.84 -4.89
CA SER A 296 15.68 8.01 -5.70
C SER A 296 16.43 7.61 -6.96
N VAL A 297 17.11 6.45 -6.96
CA VAL A 297 17.93 5.97 -8.08
C VAL A 297 17.60 4.51 -8.41
N ARG A 298 17.68 4.17 -9.70
CA ARG A 298 17.73 2.79 -10.19
C ARG A 298 18.99 2.56 -11.02
N ILE A 299 19.37 1.29 -11.19
CA ILE A 299 20.42 0.90 -12.13
C ILE A 299 19.79 0.61 -13.49
N GLY A 300 20.21 1.35 -14.51
CA GLY A 300 19.78 1.14 -15.89
C GLY A 300 20.39 -0.13 -16.50
N LYS A 301 19.89 -0.55 -17.66
CA LYS A 301 20.37 -1.76 -18.38
C LYS A 301 21.86 -1.72 -18.72
N ASN A 302 22.45 -0.53 -18.82
CA ASN A 302 23.87 -0.29 -19.08
C ASN A 302 24.73 -0.20 -17.80
N GLY A 303 24.17 -0.55 -16.64
CA GLY A 303 24.84 -0.47 -15.34
C GLY A 303 24.95 0.94 -14.76
N LYS A 304 24.50 1.98 -15.48
CA LYS A 304 24.58 3.36 -14.99
C LYS A 304 23.43 3.68 -14.03
N SER A 305 23.72 4.51 -13.03
CA SER A 305 22.69 5.09 -12.18
C SER A 305 21.78 6.02 -12.98
N VAL A 306 20.47 5.88 -12.78
CA VAL A 306 19.43 6.72 -13.39
C VAL A 306 18.48 7.20 -12.29
N SER A 307 18.19 8.50 -12.27
CA SER A 307 17.23 9.05 -11.31
C SER A 307 15.81 8.53 -11.57
N ASN A 308 15.10 8.24 -10.49
CA ASN A 308 13.65 8.03 -10.50
C ASN A 308 12.88 9.32 -10.20
N ILE A 309 13.55 10.34 -9.63
CA ILE A 309 13.02 11.71 -9.62
C ILE A 309 13.41 12.40 -10.93
N VAL A 310 12.42 12.89 -11.67
CA VAL A 310 12.60 13.43 -13.01
C VAL A 310 11.94 14.80 -13.16
N TRP A 311 12.24 15.53 -14.22
CA TRP A 311 11.49 16.74 -14.56
C TRP A 311 10.10 16.42 -15.11
N ARG A 312 10.01 15.44 -16.02
CA ARG A 312 8.75 14.95 -16.59
C ARG A 312 8.76 13.42 -16.71
N PRO A 313 7.73 12.73 -16.20
CA PRO A 313 7.57 11.30 -16.40
C PRO A 313 7.04 11.02 -17.82
N GLY A 314 7.20 9.79 -18.30
CA GLY A 314 6.72 9.38 -19.63
C GLY A 314 5.20 9.27 -19.70
N HIS A 315 4.62 8.44 -18.83
CA HIS A 315 3.17 8.21 -18.75
C HIS A 315 2.67 8.50 -17.33
N LEU A 316 1.53 9.17 -17.21
CA LEU A 316 1.02 9.63 -15.92
C LEU A 316 0.04 8.62 -15.33
N THR A 317 0.31 8.20 -14.10
CA THR A 317 -0.62 7.46 -13.24
C THR A 317 -1.30 8.39 -12.27
N ILE A 318 -0.50 9.21 -11.56
CA ILE A 318 -0.98 10.17 -10.56
C ILE A 318 -0.67 11.59 -11.04
N PRO A 319 -1.69 12.42 -11.28
CA PRO A 319 -1.49 13.77 -11.77
C PRO A 319 -1.11 14.74 -10.64
N ARG A 320 -0.44 15.85 -10.98
CA ARG A 320 0.14 16.80 -10.00
C ARG A 320 -0.88 17.40 -9.04
N HIS A 321 -2.14 17.52 -9.45
CA HIS A 321 -3.18 18.12 -8.61
C HIS A 321 -3.58 17.20 -7.45
N SER A 322 -3.25 15.92 -7.53
CA SER A 322 -3.51 14.92 -6.49
C SER A 322 -2.27 14.60 -5.64
N ARG A 323 -1.18 15.38 -5.78
CA ARG A 323 0.06 15.20 -5.03
C ARG A 323 -0.17 15.35 -3.53
N ASP A 324 0.52 14.51 -2.75
CA ASP A 324 0.50 14.58 -1.29
C ASP A 324 1.92 14.35 -0.75
N LEU A 325 2.25 13.18 -0.21
CA LEU A 325 3.59 12.87 0.29
C LEU A 325 4.39 12.04 -0.72
N VAL A 326 5.69 12.33 -0.85
CA VAL A 326 6.65 11.50 -1.59
C VAL A 326 7.81 11.13 -0.69
N ILE A 327 8.22 9.87 -0.66
CA ILE A 327 9.30 9.35 0.19
C ILE A 327 10.37 8.68 -0.67
N THR A 328 11.62 9.08 -0.44
CA THR A 328 12.82 8.36 -0.87
C THR A 328 13.67 7.97 0.34
N GLU A 329 14.76 7.25 0.11
CA GLU A 329 15.77 6.91 1.12
C GLU A 329 16.41 8.13 1.80
N TYR A 330 16.20 9.33 1.26
CA TYR A 330 16.76 10.58 1.78
C TYR A 330 15.79 11.46 2.57
N GLY A 331 14.48 11.21 2.51
CA GLY A 331 13.51 12.12 3.13
C GLY A 331 12.06 11.91 2.75
N ILE A 332 11.23 12.83 3.24
CA ILE A 332 9.79 12.90 2.97
C ILE A 332 9.49 14.30 2.42
N ALA A 333 9.04 14.41 1.18
CA ALA A 333 8.56 15.68 0.63
C ALA A 333 7.04 15.81 0.81
N ASP A 334 6.60 16.79 1.60
CA ASP A 334 5.19 17.19 1.69
C ASP A 334 4.79 18.22 0.63
N LEU A 335 3.99 17.80 -0.34
CA LEU A 335 3.62 18.58 -1.52
C LEU A 335 2.17 19.09 -1.49
N ARG A 336 1.35 18.62 -0.54
CA ARG A 336 -0.09 18.92 -0.52
C ARG A 336 -0.33 20.40 -0.26
N GLY A 337 -1.08 21.04 -1.16
CA GLY A 337 -1.43 22.46 -1.05
C GLY A 337 -0.25 23.43 -1.20
N ARG A 338 0.93 22.96 -1.62
CA ARG A 338 2.12 23.79 -1.85
C ARG A 338 2.15 24.36 -3.26
N SER A 339 2.89 25.45 -3.45
CA SER A 339 3.12 26.00 -4.79
C SER A 339 4.02 25.06 -5.62
N ASP A 340 4.03 25.22 -6.94
CA ASP A 340 4.93 24.44 -7.80
C ASP A 340 6.41 24.65 -7.41
N GLU A 341 6.80 25.89 -7.09
CA GLU A 341 8.17 26.18 -6.65
C GLU A 341 8.50 25.46 -5.33
N GLU A 342 7.63 25.53 -4.33
CA GLU A 342 7.83 24.83 -3.06
C GLU A 342 7.92 23.31 -3.25
N CYS A 343 7.11 22.74 -4.13
CA CYS A 343 7.17 21.32 -4.45
C CYS A 343 8.50 20.92 -5.06
N ILE A 344 8.98 21.69 -6.04
CA ILE A 344 10.27 21.43 -6.68
C ILE A 344 11.40 21.50 -5.64
N ARG A 345 11.38 22.52 -4.76
CA ARG A 345 12.37 22.65 -3.68
C ARG A 345 12.38 21.42 -2.77
N ARG A 346 11.21 20.95 -2.34
CA ARG A 346 11.06 19.76 -1.47
C ARG A 346 11.46 18.46 -2.16
N MET A 347 11.07 18.28 -3.43
CA MET A 347 11.45 17.10 -4.22
C MET A 347 12.97 17.04 -4.44
N LEU A 348 13.62 18.18 -4.73
CA LEU A 348 15.09 18.25 -4.84
C LEU A 348 15.77 17.83 -3.54
N ASN A 349 15.21 18.21 -2.38
CA ASN A 349 15.79 17.87 -1.07
C ASN A 349 15.76 16.36 -0.74
N ILE A 350 14.92 15.58 -1.42
CA ILE A 350 14.84 14.12 -1.30
C ILE A 350 15.40 13.39 -2.53
N THR A 351 16.09 14.11 -3.41
CA THR A 351 16.74 13.58 -4.60
C THR A 351 18.20 13.24 -4.32
N ASP A 352 18.69 12.16 -4.92
CA ASP A 352 20.13 11.83 -4.94
C ASP A 352 20.95 12.99 -5.54
N SER A 353 21.97 13.43 -4.81
CA SER A 353 22.75 14.63 -5.10
C SER A 353 23.50 14.56 -6.43
N ARG A 354 23.72 13.37 -6.99
CA ARG A 354 24.30 13.22 -8.33
C ARG A 354 23.41 13.78 -9.44
N PHE A 355 22.10 13.92 -9.18
CA PHE A 355 21.11 14.38 -10.18
C PHE A 355 20.48 15.74 -9.84
N GLN A 356 20.65 16.23 -8.61
CA GLN A 356 20.07 17.49 -8.13
C GLN A 356 20.42 18.71 -9.01
N SER A 357 21.69 18.87 -9.40
CA SER A 357 22.15 20.03 -10.18
C SER A 357 21.49 20.12 -11.55
N GLN A 358 21.37 18.99 -12.25
CA GLN A 358 20.71 18.93 -13.56
C GLN A 358 19.22 19.28 -13.42
N LEU A 359 18.53 18.64 -12.47
CA LEU A 359 17.10 18.85 -12.24
C LEU A 359 16.79 20.29 -11.81
N LEU A 360 17.65 20.91 -10.99
CA LEU A 360 17.52 22.32 -10.64
C LEU A 360 17.70 23.24 -11.84
N ALA A 361 18.64 22.93 -12.74
CA ALA A 361 18.85 23.70 -13.96
C ALA A 361 17.62 23.62 -14.88
N GLU A 362 17.03 22.44 -15.05
CA GLU A 362 15.79 22.25 -15.81
C GLU A 362 14.62 23.03 -15.20
N ALA A 363 14.48 23.00 -13.86
CA ALA A 363 13.45 23.76 -13.16
C ALA A 363 13.62 25.27 -13.32
N LYS A 364 14.85 25.80 -13.20
CA LYS A 364 15.16 27.22 -13.43
C LYS A 364 14.89 27.64 -14.87
N ALA A 365 15.30 26.82 -15.85
CA ALA A 365 15.07 27.09 -17.26
C ALA A 365 13.57 27.17 -17.61
N SER A 366 12.72 26.46 -16.86
CA SER A 366 11.25 26.52 -17.02
C SER A 366 10.57 27.71 -16.32
N GLY A 367 11.31 28.52 -15.56
CA GLY A 367 10.76 29.62 -14.76
C GLY A 367 9.92 29.17 -13.57
N LYS A 368 10.02 27.90 -13.15
CA LYS A 368 9.24 27.33 -12.03
C LYS A 368 9.92 27.46 -10.66
N VAL A 369 11.19 27.85 -10.65
CA VAL A 369 11.98 28.11 -9.43
C VAL A 369 12.82 29.35 -9.66
N SER A 370 12.98 30.17 -8.62
CA SER A 370 13.80 31.37 -8.68
C SER A 370 15.25 31.07 -9.09
N HIS A 371 15.84 31.95 -9.90
CA HIS A 371 17.21 31.78 -10.41
C HIS A 371 18.28 31.80 -9.31
N ASP A 372 18.03 32.49 -8.21
CA ASP A 372 18.92 32.58 -7.04
C ASP A 372 18.77 31.40 -6.07
N TYR A 373 17.71 30.59 -6.19
CA TYR A 373 17.50 29.44 -5.32
C TYR A 373 18.68 28.48 -5.39
N LYS A 374 19.13 28.04 -4.21
CA LYS A 374 20.13 26.99 -4.02
C LYS A 374 19.53 25.94 -3.10
N ILE A 375 19.80 24.67 -3.41
CA ILE A 375 19.43 23.57 -2.53
C ILE A 375 20.18 23.76 -1.20
N PRO A 376 19.50 23.72 -0.04
CA PRO A 376 20.15 23.88 1.25
C PRO A 376 21.25 22.83 1.45
N ALA A 377 22.39 23.25 2.04
CA ALA A 377 23.60 22.42 2.13
C ALA A 377 23.38 21.05 2.78
N GLN A 378 22.48 20.95 3.74
CA GLN A 378 22.13 19.69 4.43
C GLN A 378 21.51 18.62 3.50
N PHE A 379 21.02 19.01 2.33
CA PHE A 379 20.43 18.10 1.32
C PHE A 379 21.36 17.85 0.13
N CYS A 380 22.57 18.43 0.12
CA CYS A 380 23.53 18.31 -0.99
C CYS A 380 24.47 17.09 -0.87
N ASP A 381 24.30 16.27 0.18
CA ASP A 381 25.03 15.01 0.38
C ASP A 381 24.05 13.81 0.49
N ASN A 382 23.04 13.80 -0.37
CA ASN A 382 22.14 12.67 -0.53
C ASN A 382 22.77 11.66 -1.49
N THR A 383 23.61 10.76 -0.96
CA THR A 383 24.26 9.71 -1.75
C THR A 383 24.06 8.34 -1.11
N PRO A 384 24.17 7.22 -1.86
CA PRO A 384 24.04 5.89 -1.27
C PRO A 384 25.05 5.66 -0.12
N ALA A 385 26.24 6.27 -0.20
CA ALA A 385 27.27 6.20 0.84
C ALA A 385 26.92 7.01 2.10
N SER A 386 25.99 7.97 2.01
CA SER A 386 25.53 8.77 3.14
C SER A 386 24.50 8.06 4.02
N LEU A 387 23.91 6.96 3.53
CA LEU A 387 22.97 6.14 4.28
C LEU A 387 23.75 5.37 5.37
N LYS A 388 23.29 5.42 6.62
CA LYS A 388 23.96 4.85 7.79
C LYS A 388 23.02 4.02 8.63
#